data_AF-A0A9D6YMD7-F1
#
_entry.id   AF-A0A9D6YMD7-F1
#
_cell.length_a   1.000
_cell.length_b   1.000
_cell.length_c   1.000
_cell.angle_alpha   90.00
_cell.angle_beta   90.00
_cell.angle_gamma   90.00
#
_symmetry.space_group_name_H-M   'P 1'
#
loop_
_entity.id
_entity.type
_entity.pdbx_description
1 polymer ?
#
loop_
_entity_poly.entity_id
_entity_poly.type
_entity_poly.pdbx_seq_one_letter_code
_entity_poly.pdbx_strand_id
1 'polypeptide(L)' 'MALKIAIIGGSGLMGKWFQRFFEGQGLEVLVADLDTPQTPEEVAALADVVIISVPIPQVKKVVKKVAPH' A
#
# COMPACT_ATOMS: atom_id res chain seq x y z
N MET A 1 8.61 16.82 7.22
CA MET A 1 8.46 15.61 6.39
C MET A 1 6.99 15.43 6.10
N ALA A 2 6.62 15.14 4.86
CA ALA A 2 5.25 14.79 4.51
C ALA A 2 5.03 13.31 4.80
N LEU A 3 3.86 12.96 5.34
CA LEU A 3 3.50 11.59 5.67
C LEU A 3 3.34 10.77 4.37
N LYS A 4 4.00 9.62 4.28
CA LYS A 4 3.92 8.69 3.15
C LYS A 4 3.06 7.49 3.47
N ILE A 5 2.15 7.15 2.57
CA ILE A 5 1.22 6.03 2.71
C ILE A 5 1.52 4.97 1.65
N ALA A 6 1.83 3.75 2.07
CA ALA A 6 1.90 2.59 1.18
C ALA A 6 0.54 1.88 1.13
N ILE A 7 0.04 1.59 -0.07
CA ILE A 7 -1.17 0.78 -0.29
C ILE A 7 -0.78 -0.52 -0.97
N ILE A 8 -0.95 -1.65 -0.28
CA ILE A 8 -0.73 -2.98 -0.83
C ILE A 8 -2.06 -3.53 -1.37
N GLY A 9 -2.11 -3.89 -2.65
CA GLY A 9 -3.36 -4.16 -3.36
C GLY A 9 -4.02 -2.89 -3.91
N GLY A 10 -3.21 -1.89 -4.26
CA GLY A 10 -3.70 -0.58 -4.70
C GLY A 10 -4.44 -0.55 -6.03
N SER A 11 -4.29 -1.56 -6.89
CA SER A 11 -5.00 -1.66 -8.18
C SER A 11 -6.44 -2.16 -8.05
N GLY A 12 -6.79 -2.74 -6.89
CA GLY A 12 -8.15 -3.15 -6.54
C GLY A 12 -9.11 -1.97 -6.33
N LEU A 13 -10.42 -2.25 -6.24
CA LEU A 13 -11.45 -1.21 -6.05
C LEU A 13 -11.19 -0.37 -4.80
N MET A 14 -10.93 -1.04 -3.67
CA MET A 14 -10.65 -0.33 -2.42
C MET A 14 -9.29 0.37 -2.43
N GLY A 15 -8.27 -0.26 -3.02
CA GLY A 15 -6.94 0.31 -3.15
C GLY A 15 -6.96 1.64 -3.93
N LYS A 16 -7.63 1.66 -5.08
CA LYS A 16 -7.80 2.87 -5.91
C LYS A 16 -8.59 3.96 -5.19
N TRP A 17 -9.59 3.57 -4.40
CA TRP A 17 -10.35 4.52 -3.60
C TRP A 17 -9.47 5.18 -2.53
N PHE A 18 -8.70 4.40 -1.78
CA PHE A 18 -7.74 4.94 -0.79
C PHE A 18 -6.69 5.82 -1.45
N GLN A 19 -6.13 5.39 -2.58
CA GLN A 19 -5.15 6.17 -3.33
C GLN A 19 -5.70 7.56 -3.66
N ARG A 20 -6.86 7.62 -4.32
CA ARG A 20 -7.52 8.90 -4.67
C ARG A 20 -7.85 9.75 -3.44
N PHE A 21 -8.30 9.12 -2.36
CA PHE A 21 -8.68 9.83 -1.13
C PHE A 21 -7.48 10.52 -0.48
N PHE A 22 -6.34 9.83 -0.35
CA PHE A 22 -5.16 10.39 0.30
C PHE A 22 -4.37 11.32 -0.62
N GLU A 23 -4.23 10.99 -1.91
CA GLU A 23 -3.65 11.91 -2.90
C GLU A 23 -4.46 13.22 -2.97
N GLY A 24 -5.80 13.13 -2.88
CA GLY A 24 -6.68 14.31 -2.83
C GLY A 24 -6.50 15.20 -1.58
N GLN A 25 -5.83 14.70 -0.53
CA GLN A 25 -5.44 15.47 0.64
C GLN A 25 -3.99 16.00 0.56
N GLY A 26 -3.30 15.78 -0.57
CA GLY A 26 -1.92 16.19 -0.77
C GLY A 26 -0.89 15.27 -0.10
N LEU A 27 -1.28 14.04 0.27
CA LEU A 27 -0.36 13.05 0.83
C LEU A 27 0.34 12.26 -0.29
N GLU A 28 1.59 11.89 -0.05
CA GLU A 28 2.34 11.03 -0.96
C GLU A 28 1.87 9.58 -0.78
N VAL A 29 1.41 8.97 -1.87
CA VAL A 29 0.92 7.59 -1.87
C VAL A 29 1.81 6.71 -2.74
N LEU A 30 2.33 5.64 -2.15
CA LEU A 30 3.06 4.57 -2.81
C LEU A 30 2.11 3.38 -2.99
N VAL A 31 2.16 2.73 -4.15
CA VAL A 31 1.27 1.61 -4.46
C VAL A 31 2.10 0.40 -4.86
N ALA A 32 1.77 -0.75 -4.26
CA ALA A 32 2.24 -2.05 -4.72
C ALA A 32 1.06 -2.99 -4.97
N ASP A 33 1.05 -3.64 -6.12
CA ASP A 33 0.12 -4.69 -6.52
C ASP A 33 0.83 -5.70 -7.42
N LEU A 34 0.12 -6.69 -7.95
CA LEU A 34 0.68 -7.76 -8.77
C LEU A 34 1.34 -7.23 -10.06
N ASP A 35 0.81 -6.15 -10.63
CA ASP A 35 1.24 -5.58 -11.92
C ASP A 35 2.05 -4.28 -11.75
N THR A 36 2.50 -3.96 -10.54
CA THR A 36 3.33 -2.78 -10.28
C THR A 36 4.82 -3.15 -10.27
N PRO A 37 5.72 -2.26 -10.73
CA PRO A 37 7.16 -2.52 -10.70
C PRO A 37 7.73 -2.60 -9.28
N GLN A 38 7.09 -1.94 -8.32
CA GLN A 38 7.50 -1.92 -6.92
C GLN A 38 6.86 -3.08 -6.16
N THR A 39 7.65 -3.72 -5.31
CA THR A 39 7.18 -4.81 -4.44
C THR A 39 6.52 -4.26 -3.17
N PRO A 40 5.63 -5.03 -2.52
CA PRO A 40 5.04 -4.68 -1.23
C PRO A 40 6.06 -4.34 -0.14
N GLU A 41 7.17 -5.07 -0.11
CA GLU A 41 8.26 -4.91 0.84
C GLU A 41 8.99 -3.57 0.63
N GLU A 42 9.28 -3.20 -0.62
CA GLU A 42 9.94 -1.93 -0.96
C GLU A 42 9.09 -0.71 -0.60
N VAL A 43 7.79 -0.72 -0.92
CA VAL A 43 6.94 0.43 -0.58
C VAL A 43 6.67 0.53 0.93
N ALA A 44 6.61 -0.60 1.64
CA ALA A 44 6.43 -0.61 3.08
C ALA A 44 7.62 0.01 3.82
N ALA A 45 8.85 -0.35 3.43
CA ALA A 45 10.07 0.19 4.03
C ALA A 45 10.24 1.72 3.85
N LEU A 46 9.52 2.31 2.89
CA LEU A 46 9.58 3.74 2.57
C LEU A 46 8.43 4.55 3.18
N ALA A 47 7.41 3.89 3.73
CA ALA A 47 6.18 4.54 4.16
C ALA A 47 6.08 4.68 5.68
N ASP A 48 5.41 5.74 6.14
CA ASP A 48 5.07 5.93 7.55
C ASP A 48 3.83 5.11 7.95
N VAL A 49 2.94 4.85 6.97
CA VAL A 49 1.69 4.10 7.15
C VAL A 49 1.53 3.08 6.03
N VAL A 50 1.23 1.84 6.39
CA VAL A 50 0.91 0.77 5.44
C VAL A 50 -0.56 0.38 5.53
N ILE A 51 -1.25 0.40 4.38
CA ILE A 51 -2.63 -0.04 4.22
C ILE A 51 -2.64 -1.36 3.45
N ILE A 52 -3.23 -2.39 4.05
CA ILE A 52 -3.41 -3.70 3.42
C ILE A 52 -4.81 -3.77 2.79
N SER A 53 -4.87 -3.63 1.47
CA SER A 53 -6.08 -3.65 0.65
C SER A 53 -6.07 -4.84 -0.34
N VAL A 54 -5.82 -6.04 0.17
CA VAL A 54 -5.81 -7.29 -0.60
C VAL A 54 -7.03 -8.16 -0.26
N PRO A 55 -7.38 -9.17 -1.08
CA PRO A 55 -8.42 -10.13 -0.72
C PRO A 55 -8.15 -10.76 0.66
N ILE A 56 -9.21 -10.94 1.46
CA ILE A 56 -9.13 -11.46 2.86
C ILE A 56 -8.22 -12.70 2.97
N PRO A 57 -8.28 -13.71 2.08
CA PRO A 57 -7.41 -14.89 2.17
C PRO A 57 -5.91 -14.60 2.05
N GLN A 58 -5.53 -13.48 1.42
CA GLN A 58 -4.13 -13.09 1.21
C GLN A 58 -3.56 -12.24 2.34
N VAL A 59 -4.40 -11.67 3.23
CA VAL A 59 -3.98 -10.72 4.28
C VAL A 59 -2.85 -11.29 5.12
N LYS A 60 -2.98 -12.51 5.64
CA LYS A 60 -1.94 -13.14 6.48
C LYS A 60 -0.61 -13.30 5.75
N LYS A 61 -0.64 -13.66 4.46
CA LYS A 61 0.56 -13.83 3.63
C LYS A 61 1.26 -12.48 3.41
N VAL A 62 0.49 -11.45 3.11
CA VAL A 62 1.01 -10.10 2.84
C VAL A 62 1.55 -9.44 4.10
N VAL A 63 0.80 -9.49 5.21
CA VAL A 63 1.25 -8.91 6.50
C VAL A 63 2.58 -9.51 6.95
N LYS A 64 2.78 -10.83 6.77
CA LYS A 64 4.07 -11.48 7.10
C LYS A 64 5.25 -10.98 6.27
N LYS A 65 5.01 -10.56 5.03
CA LYS A 65 6.03 -10.00 4.14
C LYS A 65 6.35 -8.56 4.49
N VAL A 66 5.33 -7.79 4.85
CA VAL A 66 5.41 -6.34 5.01
C VAL A 66 5.81 -5.92 6.42
N ALA A 67 5.30 -6.59 7.47
CA ALA A 67 5.53 -6.20 8.86
C ALA A 67 7.01 -6.12 9.35
N PRO A 68 7.99 -6.85 8.77
CA PRO A 68 9.39 -6.71 9.15
C PRO A 68 10.09 -5.45 8.65
N HIS A 69 9.41 -4.64 7.84
CA HIS A 69 9.91 -3.42 7.22
C HIS A 69 9.18 -2.20 7.78
#